data_AF-A0A6L7G928-F1
#
_entry.id   AF-A0A6L7G928-F1
#
_cell.length_a   1.000
_cell.length_b   1.000
_cell.length_c   1.000
_cell.angle_alpha   90.00
_cell.angle_beta   90.00
_cell.angle_gamma   90.00
#
_symmetry.space_group_name_H-M   'P 1'
#
loop_
_entity.id
_entity.type
_entity.pdbx_description
1 polymer ?
#
loop_
_entity_poly.entity_id
_entity_poly.type
_entity_poly.pdbx_seq_one_letter_code
_entity_poly.pdbx_strand_id
1 'polypeptide(L)'
;MNGQETMQLGCPLDLSGLRTALAIEEAGQWHLYDPERDPAPSDAQVEAVYQEIMAFNSKHVPLPDTRYLRLMVDAAAALHGHNARRWGWSVIGVNPTSGRRILGEEDHTKVSWQLWFTAMSFGLGFARYETEAEYLAPQDLERRKT
;
A
#
# COMPACT_ATOMS: atom_id res chain seq x y z
N MET A 1 -12.58 27.71 -4.77
CA MET A 1 -12.82 26.42 -4.09
C MET A 1 -11.76 26.29 -3.03
N ASN A 2 -12.14 26.36 -1.76
CA ASN A 2 -11.20 26.26 -0.64
C ASN A 2 -10.80 24.79 -0.48
N GLY A 3 -9.58 24.45 -0.88
CA GLY A 3 -8.97 23.16 -0.58
C GLY A 3 -8.67 23.10 0.90
N GLN A 4 -9.48 22.36 1.66
CA GLN A 4 -9.06 21.89 2.96
C GLN A 4 -7.99 20.83 2.71
N GLU A 5 -6.73 21.21 2.81
CA GLU A 5 -5.64 20.26 3.01
C GLU A 5 -5.95 19.49 4.30
N THR A 6 -6.39 18.25 4.15
CA THR A 6 -6.60 17.32 5.26
C THR A 6 -5.25 16.96 5.86
N MET A 7 -4.71 17.87 6.68
CA MET A 7 -3.55 17.62 7.52
C MET A 7 -3.98 16.70 8.67
N GLN A 8 -3.80 15.39 8.51
CA GLN A 8 -3.76 14.47 9.63
C GLN A 8 -2.30 14.02 9.79
N LEU A 9 -1.67 14.45 10.90
CA LEU A 9 -0.31 14.11 11.38
C LEU A 9 0.88 14.95 10.88
N GLY A 10 0.67 16.15 10.33
CA GLY A 10 1.77 17.11 10.08
C GLY A 10 2.60 16.84 8.81
N CYS A 11 2.29 15.80 8.05
CA CYS A 11 2.71 15.61 6.67
C CYS A 11 1.50 15.79 5.74
N PRO A 12 1.67 16.40 4.55
CA PRO A 12 0.61 16.44 3.55
C PRO A 12 0.24 15.02 3.13
N LEU A 13 -1.07 14.77 3.01
CA LEU A 13 -1.60 13.50 2.53
C LEU A 13 -1.07 13.22 1.11
N ASP A 14 -0.31 12.14 0.94
CA ASP A 14 0.25 11.74 -0.35
C ASP A 14 -0.41 10.45 -0.85
N LEU A 15 -1.41 10.63 -1.72
CA LEU A 15 -2.16 9.54 -2.34
C LEU A 15 -1.54 9.03 -3.66
N SER A 16 -0.32 9.46 -4.02
CA SER A 16 0.35 8.99 -5.25
C SER A 16 0.53 7.47 -5.26
N GLY A 17 0.90 6.89 -4.12
CA GLY A 17 1.00 5.44 -3.94
C GLY A 17 -0.33 4.73 -4.18
N LEU A 18 -1.41 5.23 -3.59
CA LEU A 18 -2.75 4.66 -3.77
C LEU A 18 -3.21 4.75 -5.23
N ARG A 19 -2.90 5.85 -5.93
CA ARG A 19 -3.18 5.98 -7.36
C ARG A 19 -2.45 4.94 -8.19
N THR A 20 -1.15 4.74 -7.94
CA THR A 20 -0.37 3.71 -8.63
C THR A 20 -0.93 2.31 -8.34
N ALA A 21 -1.27 2.01 -7.09
CA ALA A 21 -1.86 0.73 -6.71
C ALA A 21 -3.19 0.45 -7.43
N LEU A 22 -4.04 1.47 -7.58
CA LEU A 22 -5.30 1.35 -8.33
C LEU A 22 -5.06 1.12 -9.81
N ALA A 23 -4.11 1.82 -10.43
CA ALA A 23 -3.74 1.59 -11.83
C ALA A 23 -3.23 0.16 -12.05
N ILE A 24 -2.47 -0.38 -11.10
CA ILE A 24 -1.98 -1.77 -11.11
C ILE A 24 -3.13 -2.77 -10.94
N GLU A 25 -4.11 -2.48 -10.09
CA GLU A 25 -5.31 -3.31 -9.94
C GLU A 25 -6.12 -3.34 -11.24
N GLU A 26 -6.29 -2.20 -11.91
CA GLU A 26 -6.98 -2.09 -13.21
C GLU A 26 -6.22 -2.84 -14.32
N ALA A 27 -4.89 -2.75 -14.35
CA ALA A 27 -4.04 -3.55 -15.24
C ALA A 27 -3.99 -5.04 -14.86
N GLY A 28 -4.53 -5.41 -13.70
CA GLY A 28 -4.58 -6.76 -13.16
C GLY A 28 -3.37 -7.14 -12.29
N GLN A 29 -2.14 -6.79 -12.72
CA GLN A 29 -0.91 -7.10 -11.98
C GLN A 29 0.24 -6.12 -12.29
N TRP A 30 1.22 -6.02 -11.37
CA TRP A 30 2.41 -5.17 -11.51
C TRP A 30 3.14 -5.30 -12.84
N HIS A 31 3.30 -6.53 -13.36
CA HIS A 31 4.05 -6.78 -14.60
C HIS A 31 3.24 -6.49 -15.87
N LEU A 32 1.94 -6.21 -15.73
CA LEU A 32 1.04 -5.83 -16.82
C LEU A 32 0.84 -4.31 -16.88
N TYR A 33 1.08 -3.63 -15.77
CA TYR A 33 0.97 -2.17 -15.65
C TYR A 33 2.09 -1.47 -16.41
N ASP A 34 1.69 -0.54 -17.27
CA ASP A 34 2.55 0.35 -18.04
C ASP A 34 2.03 1.79 -17.89
N PRO A 35 2.77 2.70 -17.21
CA PRO A 35 2.32 4.07 -16.97
C PRO A 35 2.18 4.92 -18.24
N GLU A 36 2.79 4.51 -19.37
CA GLU A 36 2.65 5.22 -20.65
C GLU A 36 1.39 4.81 -21.41
N ARG A 37 0.88 3.59 -21.16
CA ARG A 37 -0.27 3.01 -21.86
C ARG A 37 -1.55 3.04 -21.02
N ASP A 38 -1.42 2.78 -19.73
CA ASP A 38 -2.55 2.56 -18.85
C ASP A 38 -2.97 3.90 -18.22
N PRO A 39 -4.24 4.33 -18.40
CA PRO A 39 -4.70 5.63 -17.92
C PRO A 39 -4.63 5.70 -16.41
N ALA A 40 -4.15 6.83 -15.88
CA ALA A 40 -4.16 7.06 -14.45
C ALA A 40 -5.61 7.13 -13.92
N PRO A 41 -5.91 6.49 -12.77
CA PRO A 41 -7.20 6.66 -12.09
C PRO A 41 -7.47 8.13 -11.81
N SER A 42 -8.73 8.55 -11.93
CA SER A 42 -9.15 9.92 -11.64
C SER A 42 -9.04 10.25 -10.15
N ASP A 43 -8.90 11.53 -9.82
CA ASP A 43 -8.83 12.00 -8.43
C ASP A 43 -10.05 11.55 -7.61
N ALA A 44 -11.23 11.56 -8.23
CA ALA A 44 -12.48 11.11 -7.62
C ALA A 44 -12.46 9.62 -7.28
N GLN A 45 -11.88 8.76 -8.14
CA GLN A 45 -11.73 7.34 -7.86
C GLN A 45 -10.75 7.10 -6.70
N VAL A 46 -9.61 7.81 -6.70
CA VAL A 46 -8.60 7.69 -5.63
C VAL A 46 -9.19 8.14 -4.30
N GLU A 47 -9.89 9.27 -4.28
CA GLU A 47 -10.56 9.80 -3.08
C GLU A 47 -11.64 8.84 -2.56
N ALA A 48 -12.45 8.26 -3.45
CA ALA A 48 -13.49 7.30 -3.04
C ALA A 48 -12.87 6.08 -2.33
N VAL A 49 -11.82 5.50 -2.90
CA VAL A 49 -11.12 4.35 -2.30
C VAL A 49 -10.41 4.75 -1.00
N TYR A 50 -9.83 5.95 -0.92
CA TYR A 50 -9.26 6.47 0.31
C TYR A 50 -10.33 6.54 1.43
N GLN A 51 -11.49 7.10 1.14
CA GLN A 51 -12.60 7.18 2.11
C GLN A 51 -13.11 5.78 2.52
N GLU A 52 -13.18 4.84 1.57
CA GLU A 52 -13.50 3.43 1.87
C GLU A 52 -12.50 2.81 2.84
N ILE A 53 -11.20 2.99 2.62
CA ILE A 53 -10.14 2.50 3.54
C ILE A 53 -10.29 3.15 4.92
N MET A 54 -10.49 4.47 4.96
CA MET A 54 -10.59 5.23 6.20
C MET A 54 -11.82 4.87 7.05
N ALA A 55 -12.89 4.33 6.43
CA ALA A 55 -14.04 3.79 7.15
C ALA A 55 -13.66 2.63 8.09
N PHE A 56 -12.52 1.97 7.83
CA PHE A 56 -11.98 0.89 8.66
C PHE A 56 -10.81 1.34 9.54
N ASN A 57 -10.63 2.65 9.80
CA ASN A 57 -9.55 3.16 10.66
C ASN A 57 -9.81 2.98 12.18
N SER A 58 -10.46 1.89 12.58
CA SER A 58 -10.70 1.60 13.99
C SER A 58 -10.69 0.10 14.26
N LYS A 59 -10.00 -0.30 15.33
CA LYS A 59 -9.93 -1.69 15.80
C LYS A 59 -11.29 -2.32 16.13
N HIS A 60 -12.34 -1.50 16.25
CA HIS A 60 -13.69 -1.94 16.55
C HIS A 60 -14.53 -2.18 15.30
N VAL A 61 -14.04 -1.78 14.13
CA VAL A 61 -14.70 -2.01 12.85
C VAL A 61 -14.18 -3.34 12.29
N PRO A 62 -15.05 -4.27 11.87
CA PRO A 62 -14.63 -5.49 11.18
C PRO A 62 -13.81 -5.14 9.94
N LEU A 63 -12.65 -5.78 9.80
CA LEU A 63 -11.79 -5.53 8.64
C LEU A 63 -12.48 -5.99 7.35
N PRO A 64 -12.32 -5.23 6.26
CA PRO A 64 -12.90 -5.59 4.98
C PRO A 64 -12.11 -6.72 4.31
N ASP A 65 -12.55 -7.15 3.13
CA ASP A 65 -11.78 -8.03 2.27
C ASP A 65 -10.34 -7.50 2.04
N THR A 66 -9.41 -8.44 1.92
CA THR A 66 -8.00 -8.30 1.55
C THR A 66 -7.72 -7.42 0.33
N ARG A 67 -8.72 -7.06 -0.50
CA ARG A 67 -8.56 -6.09 -1.59
C ARG A 67 -7.88 -4.80 -1.12
N TYR A 68 -8.37 -4.17 -0.06
CA TYR A 68 -7.79 -2.91 0.42
C TYR A 68 -6.41 -3.11 1.03
N LEU A 69 -6.19 -4.24 1.73
CA LEU A 69 -4.86 -4.60 2.20
C LEU A 69 -3.87 -4.73 1.04
N ARG A 70 -4.28 -5.40 -0.04
CA ARG A 70 -3.49 -5.53 -1.27
C ARG A 70 -3.15 -4.17 -1.87
N LEU A 71 -4.13 -3.27 -1.99
CA LEU A 71 -3.93 -1.90 -2.49
C LEU A 71 -2.94 -1.13 -1.61
N MET A 72 -3.09 -1.17 -0.29
CA MET A 72 -2.18 -0.50 0.64
C MET A 72 -0.75 -1.03 0.57
N VAL A 73 -0.58 -2.34 0.42
CA VAL A 73 0.75 -2.96 0.23
C VAL A 73 1.37 -2.55 -1.11
N ASP A 74 0.59 -2.53 -2.19
CA ASP A 74 1.08 -2.07 -3.50
C ASP A 74 1.44 -0.57 -3.47
N ALA A 75 0.63 0.24 -2.79
CA ALA A 75 0.88 1.66 -2.59
C ALA A 75 2.17 1.89 -1.79
N ALA A 76 2.38 1.13 -0.71
CA ALA A 76 3.61 1.20 0.07
C ALA A 76 4.85 0.87 -0.79
N ALA A 77 4.76 -0.11 -1.68
CA ALA A 77 5.83 -0.42 -2.63
C ALA A 77 6.10 0.74 -3.59
N ALA A 78 5.03 1.30 -4.18
CA ALA A 78 5.12 2.40 -5.13
C ALA A 78 5.75 3.66 -4.50
N LEU A 79 5.35 4.01 -3.28
CA LEU A 79 5.88 5.16 -2.53
C LEU A 79 7.38 5.02 -2.21
N HIS A 80 7.90 3.80 -2.19
CA HIS A 80 9.32 3.50 -1.99
C HIS A 80 10.04 3.15 -3.30
N GLY A 81 9.45 3.51 -4.46
CA GLY A 81 10.11 3.35 -5.77
C GLY A 81 10.24 1.91 -6.26
N HIS A 82 9.42 1.00 -5.73
CA HIS A 82 9.44 -0.41 -6.10
C HIS A 82 8.33 -0.78 -7.10
N ASN A 83 8.56 -1.87 -7.83
CA ASN A 83 7.69 -2.34 -8.91
C ASN A 83 7.08 -3.74 -8.64
N ALA A 84 6.98 -4.14 -7.37
CA ALA A 84 6.39 -5.42 -7.00
C ALA A 84 5.88 -5.43 -5.57
N ARG A 85 4.73 -6.07 -5.36
CA ARG A 85 4.07 -6.24 -4.05
C ARG A 85 4.96 -6.82 -2.95
N ARG A 86 5.94 -7.67 -3.31
CA ARG A 86 6.89 -8.24 -2.33
C ARG A 86 7.65 -7.15 -1.56
N TRP A 87 7.92 -6.03 -2.21
CA TRP A 87 8.61 -4.91 -1.58
C TRP A 87 7.70 -4.17 -0.61
N GLY A 88 6.43 -3.99 -0.96
CA GLY A 88 5.41 -3.44 -0.07
C GLY A 88 5.30 -4.22 1.24
N TRP A 89 5.33 -5.56 1.16
CA TRP A 89 5.36 -6.40 2.37
C TRP A 89 6.60 -6.13 3.22
N SER A 90 7.76 -5.99 2.59
CA SER A 90 9.02 -5.72 3.29
C SER A 90 8.97 -4.35 3.98
N VAL A 91 8.47 -3.32 3.28
CA VAL A 91 8.24 -1.97 3.83
C VAL A 91 7.36 -2.05 5.08
N ILE A 92 6.25 -2.78 5.06
CA ILE A 92 5.39 -2.87 6.25
C ILE A 92 5.87 -3.87 7.30
N GLY A 93 7.12 -4.34 7.21
CA GLY A 93 7.75 -5.20 8.21
C GLY A 93 7.30 -6.66 8.16
N VAL A 94 6.76 -7.12 7.02
CA VAL A 94 6.23 -8.47 6.84
C VAL A 94 7.07 -9.24 5.83
N ASN A 95 7.46 -10.47 6.18
CA ASN A 95 8.13 -11.34 5.22
C ASN A 95 7.23 -11.55 3.99
N PRO A 96 7.73 -11.35 2.74
CA PRO A 96 6.89 -11.43 1.55
C PRO A 96 6.17 -12.76 1.34
N THR A 97 6.76 -13.88 1.79
CA THR A 97 6.14 -15.21 1.72
C THR A 97 4.93 -15.29 2.64
N SER A 98 5.05 -14.77 3.87
CA SER A 98 3.94 -14.67 4.82
C SER A 98 2.85 -13.73 4.30
N GLY A 99 3.24 -12.59 3.75
CA GLY A 99 2.32 -11.62 3.15
C GLY A 99 1.49 -12.21 2.00
N ARG A 100 2.13 -12.97 1.10
CA ARG A 100 1.43 -13.68 0.02
C ARG A 100 0.38 -14.67 0.56
N ARG A 101 0.67 -15.37 1.65
CA ARG A 101 -0.27 -16.31 2.27
C ARG A 101 -1.48 -15.58 2.84
N ILE A 102 -1.27 -14.43 3.49
CA ILE A 102 -2.36 -13.60 4.04
C ILE A 102 -3.37 -13.19 2.95
N LEU A 103 -2.91 -12.84 1.75
CA LEU A 103 -3.83 -12.48 0.64
C LEU A 103 -4.47 -13.69 -0.06
N GLY A 104 -3.94 -14.89 0.13
CA GLY A 104 -4.41 -16.11 -0.53
C GLY A 104 -5.37 -16.93 0.31
N GLU A 105 -5.59 -16.56 1.56
CA GLU A 105 -6.50 -17.26 2.47
C GLU A 105 -7.89 -16.61 2.41
N GLU A 106 -8.92 -17.41 2.16
CA GLU A 106 -10.33 -16.97 2.20
C GLU A 106 -10.79 -16.60 3.63
N ASP A 107 -10.00 -17.00 4.63
CA ASP A 107 -10.25 -16.71 6.04
C ASP A 107 -9.59 -15.39 6.45
N HIS A 108 -10.36 -14.31 6.36
CA HIS A 108 -9.95 -12.95 6.73
C HIS A 108 -9.62 -12.76 8.22
N THR A 109 -9.84 -13.78 9.07
CA THR A 109 -9.52 -13.72 10.51
C THR A 109 -8.03 -13.56 10.82
N LYS A 110 -7.15 -13.78 9.83
CA LYS A 110 -5.69 -13.67 10.01
C LYS A 110 -5.13 -12.27 9.80
N VAL A 111 -5.92 -11.33 9.28
CA VAL A 111 -5.48 -9.94 9.21
C VAL A 111 -5.67 -9.32 10.59
N SER A 112 -4.57 -9.09 11.29
CA SER A 112 -4.61 -8.39 12.58
C SER A 112 -4.87 -6.90 12.35
N TRP A 113 -5.50 -6.24 13.33
CA TRP A 113 -5.65 -4.78 13.33
C TRP A 113 -4.30 -4.06 13.18
N GLN A 114 -3.26 -4.57 13.81
CA GLN A 114 -1.91 -4.01 13.74
C GLN A 114 -1.36 -4.06 12.31
N LEU A 115 -1.52 -5.20 11.63
CA LEU A 115 -1.10 -5.32 10.24
C LEU A 115 -1.86 -4.34 9.34
N TRP A 116 -3.18 -4.26 9.53
CA TRP A 116 -4.03 -3.33 8.80
C TRP A 116 -3.59 -1.88 9.00
N PHE A 117 -3.41 -1.47 10.26
CA PHE A 117 -3.01 -0.12 10.61
C PHE A 117 -1.64 0.23 10.03
N THR A 118 -0.66 -0.68 10.12
CA THR A 118 0.66 -0.47 9.51
C THR A 118 0.55 -0.34 7.99
N ALA A 119 -0.22 -1.21 7.33
CA ALA A 119 -0.43 -1.12 5.88
C ALA A 119 -1.08 0.21 5.49
N MET A 120 -2.07 0.67 6.25
CA MET A 120 -2.70 1.97 6.04
C MET A 120 -1.71 3.12 6.24
N SER A 121 -0.89 3.09 7.31
CA SER A 121 0.10 4.14 7.57
C SER A 121 1.11 4.29 6.42
N PHE A 122 1.65 3.18 5.93
CA PHE A 122 2.63 3.22 4.84
C PHE A 122 1.97 3.43 3.47
N GLY A 123 0.85 2.77 3.20
CA GLY A 123 0.15 2.81 1.91
C GLY A 123 -0.49 4.16 1.61
N LEU A 124 -0.95 4.89 2.64
CA LEU A 124 -1.53 6.23 2.50
C LEU A 124 -0.52 7.36 2.75
N GLY A 125 0.77 7.02 2.91
CA GLY A 125 1.84 8.00 3.05
C GLY A 125 1.95 8.68 4.43
N PHE A 126 1.27 8.18 5.46
CA PHE A 126 1.43 8.67 6.84
C PHE A 126 2.77 8.26 7.48
N ALA A 127 3.40 7.20 6.97
CA ALA A 127 4.72 6.73 7.38
C ALA A 127 5.56 6.38 6.14
N ARG A 128 6.87 6.66 6.20
CA ARG A 128 7.86 6.32 5.18
C ARG A 128 9.22 6.06 5.81
N TYR A 129 10.00 5.21 5.18
CA TYR A 129 11.43 5.13 5.46
C TYR A 129 12.19 6.08 4.55
N GLU A 130 13.34 6.55 5.02
CA GLU A 130 14.24 7.39 4.22
C GLU A 130 15.12 6.54 3.30
N THR A 131 15.42 5.31 3.71
CA THR A 131 16.38 4.43 3.04
C THR A 131 15.91 2.98 3.00
N GLU A 132 16.35 2.23 1.98
CA GLU A 132 16.03 0.79 1.86
C GLU A 132 16.61 -0.03 3.02
N ALA A 133 17.69 0.44 3.65
CA ALA A 133 18.34 -0.26 4.76
C ALA A 133 17.48 -0.34 6.02
N GLU A 134 16.43 0.49 6.13
CA GLU A 134 15.51 0.48 7.27
C GLU A 134 14.53 -0.69 7.24
N TYR A 135 14.25 -1.27 6.07
CA TYR A 135 13.25 -2.32 5.92
C TYR A 135 13.70 -3.53 5.11
N LEU A 136 14.85 -3.48 4.45
CA LEU A 136 15.45 -4.64 3.81
C LEU A 136 16.45 -5.33 4.72
N ALA A 137 16.36 -6.66 4.73
CA ALA A 137 17.40 -7.45 5.36
C ALA A 137 18.73 -7.31 4.57
N PRO A 138 19.90 -7.39 5.23
CA PRO A 138 21.20 -7.23 4.58
C PRO A 138 21.37 -8.11 3.33
N GLN A 139 20.91 -9.36 3.38
CA GLN A 139 20.98 -10.28 2.25
C GLN A 139 20.14 -9.87 1.03
N ASP A 140 19.07 -9.11 1.22
CA ASP A 140 18.20 -8.65 0.13
C ASP A 140 18.76 -7.36 -0.52
N LEU A 141 19.50 -6.56 0.24
CA LEU A 141 20.29 -5.42 -0.27
C LEU A 141 21.44 -5.90 -1.17
N GLU A 142 22.10 -7.00 -0.79
CA GLU A 142 23.21 -7.57 -1.56
C GLU A 142 22.76 -8.15 -2.90
N ARG A 143 21.62 -8.86 -2.93
CA ARG A 143 21.04 -9.45 -4.16
C ARG A 143 20.66 -8.45 -5.24
N ARG A 144 20.54 -7.16 -4.92
CA ARG A 144 20.27 -6.09 -5.88
C ARG A 144 21.52 -5.49 -6.51
N LYS A 145 22.70 -5.72 -5.93
CA LYS A 145 23.98 -5.20 -6.45
C LYS A 145 24.62 -6.11 -7.50
N THR A 146 24.16 -7.35 -7.60
CA THR A 146 24.51 -8.35 -8.63
C THR A 146 23.46 -8.42 -9.72
#